data_AF-A0A6N6WFH5-F1
#
_entry.id   AF-A0A6N6WFH5-F1
#
_cell.length_a   1.000
_cell.length_b   1.000
_cell.length_c   1.000
_cell.angle_alpha   90.00
_cell.angle_beta   90.00
_cell.angle_gamma   90.00
#
_symmetry.space_group_name_H-M   'P 1'
#
loop_
_entity.id
_entity.type
_entity.pdbx_description
1 polymer ?
#
loop_
_entity_poly.entity_id
_entity_poly.type
_entity_poly.pdbx_seq_one_letter_code
_entity_poly.pdbx_strand_id
1 'polypeptide(L)'
;MHSKIASGATFIEAGAEEAIVPALWGQDTFIQKAGGSEVIGQMWAFPDKKGRPCCLIPEATALFQERCKELLGRQTERMVFYVARCYRYERPQAGRYREFSQLGFEYLCPDPQRANVRSQEIVAGFLDSFGLRYEIDSSARRGLSYYLNGMGFEMRCTELGAQQQIVGGGAYREGAGFGIGAERLLLAMVAQGIV
;
A
#
# COMPACT_ATOMS: atom_id res chain seq x y z
N MET A 1 -20.36 4.16 -25.94
CA MET A 1 -21.16 4.00 -24.71
C MET A 1 -20.18 4.15 -23.57
N HIS A 2 -20.07 5.35 -22.99
CA HIS A 2 -19.06 5.66 -21.97
C HIS A 2 -19.41 4.89 -20.69
N SER A 3 -18.64 3.85 -20.39
CA SER A 3 -18.75 3.11 -19.13
C SER A 3 -18.62 4.10 -17.97
N LYS A 4 -19.58 4.07 -17.05
CA LYS A 4 -19.54 4.89 -15.83
C LYS A 4 -18.24 4.58 -15.11
N ILE A 5 -17.43 5.61 -14.88
CA ILE A 5 -16.25 5.56 -14.01
C ILE A 5 -16.75 5.22 -12.59
N ALA A 6 -16.77 3.94 -12.24
CA ALA A 6 -17.11 3.45 -10.91
C ALA A 6 -15.83 3.23 -10.10
N SER A 7 -14.97 4.25 -10.03
CA SER A 7 -13.63 4.09 -9.46
C SER A 7 -13.64 3.98 -7.92
N GLY A 8 -14.55 4.68 -7.23
CA GLY A 8 -14.52 4.73 -5.76
C GLY A 8 -15.10 3.50 -5.06
N ALA A 9 -15.99 2.77 -5.73
CA ALA A 9 -16.75 1.68 -5.13
C ALA A 9 -16.05 0.32 -5.21
N THR A 10 -15.00 0.17 -6.03
CA THR A 10 -14.38 -1.15 -6.32
C THR A 10 -13.99 -1.93 -5.06
N PHE A 11 -13.40 -1.28 -4.04
CA PHE A 11 -13.05 -1.96 -2.79
C PHE A 11 -14.28 -2.37 -1.99
N ILE A 12 -15.29 -1.50 -1.92
CA ILE A 12 -16.54 -1.75 -1.21
C ILE A 12 -17.33 -2.88 -1.91
N GLU A 13 -17.41 -2.85 -3.24
CA GLU A 13 -18.03 -3.89 -4.08
C GLU A 13 -17.29 -5.23 -3.96
N ALA A 14 -15.97 -5.19 -3.75
CA ALA A 14 -15.17 -6.38 -3.43
C ALA A 14 -15.40 -6.90 -2.01
N GLY A 15 -16.16 -6.18 -1.16
CA GLY A 15 -16.48 -6.55 0.23
C GLY A 15 -15.48 -6.02 1.27
N ALA A 16 -14.66 -5.03 0.92
CA ALA A 16 -13.72 -4.43 1.86
C ALA A 16 -14.37 -3.34 2.71
N GLU A 17 -14.02 -3.32 4.00
CA GLU A 17 -14.43 -2.27 4.94
C GLU A 17 -13.38 -1.16 4.98
N GLU A 18 -13.82 0.10 5.11
CA GLU A 18 -12.88 1.23 5.26
C GLU A 18 -12.23 1.20 6.65
N ALA A 19 -10.91 1.31 6.69
CA ALA A 19 -10.13 1.43 7.91
C ALA A 19 -9.53 2.83 8.02
N ILE A 20 -9.69 3.46 9.20
CA ILE A 20 -9.04 4.72 9.52
C ILE A 20 -7.65 4.43 10.12
N VAL A 21 -6.62 4.96 9.47
CA VAL A 21 -5.21 4.71 9.83
C VAL A 21 -4.64 5.91 10.58
N PRO A 22 -3.99 5.73 11.75
CA PRO A 22 -3.34 6.82 12.47
C PRO A 22 -2.10 7.31 11.72
N ALA A 23 -1.88 8.63 11.69
CA ALA A 23 -0.68 9.22 11.09
C ALA A 23 0.60 9.01 11.91
N LEU A 24 0.47 8.67 13.20
CA LEU A 24 1.55 8.52 14.17
C LEU A 24 1.43 7.20 14.93
N TRP A 25 2.54 6.50 15.12
CA TRP A 25 2.59 5.24 15.85
C TRP A 25 3.92 5.04 16.57
N GLY A 26 4.06 3.93 17.31
CA GLY A 26 5.34 3.50 17.86
C GLY A 26 6.28 3.07 16.75
N GLN A 27 7.55 3.51 16.79
CA GLN A 27 8.50 3.21 15.71
C GLN A 27 8.86 1.72 15.64
N ASP A 28 8.78 1.01 16.79
CA ASP A 28 9.20 -0.38 16.92
C ASP A 28 8.40 -1.31 16.00
N THR A 29 7.13 -1.00 15.76
CA THR A 29 6.26 -1.68 14.78
C THR A 29 6.94 -1.76 13.41
N PHE A 30 7.42 -0.62 12.91
CA PHE A 30 8.02 -0.54 11.59
C PHE A 30 9.43 -1.11 11.57
N ILE A 31 10.22 -0.90 12.63
CA ILE A 31 11.57 -1.47 12.73
C ILE A 31 11.51 -3.01 12.70
N GLN A 32 10.61 -3.60 13.49
CA GLN A 32 10.48 -5.05 13.60
C GLN A 32 9.93 -5.68 12.31
N LYS A 33 8.95 -5.03 11.66
CA LYS A 33 8.32 -5.58 10.44
C LYS A 33 9.14 -5.30 9.18
N ALA A 34 9.79 -4.15 9.08
CA ALA A 34 10.53 -3.73 7.89
C ALA A 34 12.00 -4.18 7.89
N GLY A 35 12.52 -4.71 9.01
CA GLY A 35 13.72 -5.56 9.12
C GLY A 35 14.91 -5.16 8.24
N GLY A 36 15.61 -4.10 8.61
CA GLY A 36 16.82 -3.63 7.91
C GLY A 36 16.58 -2.99 6.53
N SER A 37 15.32 -2.82 6.13
CA SER A 37 14.98 -2.10 4.89
C SER A 37 15.44 -0.65 4.91
N GLU A 38 15.62 -0.09 3.71
CA GLU A 38 15.93 1.33 3.50
C GLU A 38 14.92 2.25 4.21
N VAL A 39 13.66 1.83 4.32
CA VAL A 39 12.59 2.58 4.97
C VAL A 39 12.95 2.98 6.41
N ILE A 40 13.68 2.14 7.15
CA ILE A 40 14.10 2.47 8.52
C ILE A 40 14.96 3.74 8.55
N GLY A 41 15.87 3.90 7.59
CA GLY A 41 16.70 5.11 7.45
C GLY A 41 15.92 6.33 6.98
N GLN A 42 14.71 6.14 6.46
CA GLN A 42 13.83 7.19 5.95
C GLN A 42 12.72 7.56 6.94
N MET A 43 12.63 6.95 8.12
CA MET A 43 11.55 7.23 9.06
C MET A 43 11.69 8.62 9.72
N TRP A 44 10.58 9.33 9.83
CA TRP A 44 10.48 10.52 10.68
C TRP A 44 10.24 10.08 12.14
N ALA A 45 11.32 9.72 12.83
CA ALA A 45 11.30 9.26 14.22
C ALA A 45 11.59 10.39 15.22
N PHE A 46 10.88 10.38 16.35
CA PHE A 46 11.04 11.36 17.44
C PHE A 46 10.47 10.85 18.76
N PRO A 47 10.97 11.33 19.91
CA PRO A 47 10.38 11.03 21.20
C PRO A 47 9.05 11.78 21.39
N ASP A 48 8.08 11.13 22.04
CA ASP A 48 6.90 11.82 22.56
C ASP A 48 7.21 12.65 23.82
N LYS A 49 6.19 13.29 24.41
CA LYS A 49 6.34 14.11 25.62
C LYS A 49 6.87 13.35 26.86
N LYS A 50 6.85 12.02 26.85
CA LYS A 50 7.37 11.15 27.91
C LYS A 50 8.65 10.42 27.49
N GLY A 51 9.26 10.79 26.36
CA GLY A 51 10.49 10.18 25.85
C GLY A 51 10.29 8.83 25.15
N ARG A 52 9.05 8.39 24.91
CA ARG A 52 8.79 7.13 24.20
C ARG A 52 9.04 7.31 22.70
N PRO A 53 9.68 6.35 22.03
CA PRO A 53 10.01 6.50 20.63
C PRO A 53 8.77 6.33 19.73
N CYS A 54 8.47 7.37 18.96
CA CYS A 54 7.36 7.41 18.01
C CYS A 54 7.87 7.75 16.61
N CYS A 55 7.03 7.56 15.60
CA CYS A 55 7.28 8.04 14.26
C CYS A 55 6.00 8.46 13.55
N LEU A 56 6.14 9.29 12.52
CA LEU A 56 5.11 9.36 11.47
C LEU A 56 5.17 8.07 10.64
N ILE A 57 4.02 7.54 10.25
CA ILE A 57 3.97 6.23 9.59
C ILE A 57 4.59 6.29 8.18
N PRO A 58 5.55 5.41 7.82
CA PRO A 58 6.14 5.39 6.48
C PRO A 58 5.32 4.56 5.47
N GLU A 59 4.43 3.72 5.96
CA GLU A 59 3.46 2.87 5.25
C GLU A 59 2.41 2.39 6.27
N ALA A 60 1.32 1.77 5.82
CA ALA A 60 0.23 1.36 6.71
C ALA A 60 0.16 -0.17 6.97
N THR A 61 0.70 -1.01 6.07
CA THR A 61 0.60 -2.47 6.16
C THR A 61 1.17 -3.01 7.48
N ALA A 62 2.25 -2.44 8.02
CA ALA A 62 2.79 -2.91 9.32
C ALA A 62 1.78 -2.78 10.48
N LEU A 63 0.89 -1.79 10.45
CA LEU A 63 -0.17 -1.63 11.45
C LEU A 63 -1.20 -2.75 11.35
N PHE A 64 -1.61 -3.10 10.13
CA PHE A 64 -2.54 -4.21 9.88
C PHE A 64 -1.91 -5.57 10.27
N GLN A 65 -0.61 -5.75 10.02
CA GLN A 65 0.12 -6.93 10.48
C GLN A 65 0.21 -7.01 12.01
N GLU A 66 0.50 -5.89 12.69
CA GLU A 66 0.57 -5.84 14.16
C GLU A 66 -0.79 -6.10 14.80
N ARG A 67 -1.85 -5.51 14.25
CA ARG A 67 -3.21 -5.55 14.81
C ARG A 67 -4.09 -6.64 14.21
N CYS A 68 -3.53 -7.54 13.38
CA CYS A 68 -4.28 -8.55 12.62
C CYS A 68 -5.26 -9.35 13.49
N LYS A 69 -4.83 -9.85 14.66
CA LYS A 69 -5.69 -10.63 15.57
C LYS A 69 -6.93 -9.85 16.02
N GLU A 70 -6.76 -8.57 16.34
CA GLU A 70 -7.87 -7.72 16.80
C GLU A 70 -8.78 -7.33 15.65
N LEU A 71 -8.20 -7.03 14.50
CA LEU A 71 -8.94 -6.71 13.27
C LEU A 71 -9.76 -7.91 12.80
N LEU A 72 -9.24 -9.14 12.87
CA LEU A 72 -10.01 -10.34 12.55
C LEU A 72 -11.13 -10.59 13.58
N GLY A 73 -10.85 -10.37 14.87
CA GLY A 73 -11.79 -10.63 15.95
C GLY A 73 -12.22 -12.11 15.98
N ARG A 74 -13.48 -12.38 15.62
CA ARG A 74 -14.03 -13.75 15.49
C ARG A 74 -14.03 -14.28 14.05
N GLN A 75 -13.73 -13.44 13.07
CA GLN A 75 -13.70 -13.83 11.67
C GLN A 75 -12.39 -14.53 11.33
N THR A 76 -12.40 -15.42 10.35
CA THR A 76 -11.19 -16.07 9.83
C THR A 76 -10.49 -15.23 8.78
N GLU A 77 -11.21 -14.30 8.17
CA GLU A 77 -10.68 -13.43 7.14
C GLU A 77 -11.37 -12.05 7.17
N ARG A 78 -10.67 -11.02 6.69
CA ARG A 78 -11.21 -9.66 6.54
C ARG A 78 -10.48 -8.93 5.43
N MET A 79 -11.23 -8.23 4.59
CA MET A 79 -10.70 -7.28 3.62
C MET A 79 -10.94 -5.86 4.13
N VAL A 80 -9.90 -5.04 4.08
CA VAL A 80 -9.97 -3.63 4.44
C VAL A 80 -9.30 -2.77 3.38
N PHE A 81 -9.78 -1.56 3.19
CA PHE A 81 -9.09 -0.55 2.40
C PHE A 81 -8.89 0.72 3.24
N TYR A 82 -7.93 1.55 2.84
CA TYR A 82 -7.62 2.79 3.54
C TYR A 82 -7.13 3.87 2.59
N VAL A 83 -7.33 5.13 2.97
CA VAL A 83 -6.64 6.28 2.42
C VAL A 83 -5.83 6.92 3.55
N ALA A 84 -4.50 6.84 3.47
CA ALA A 84 -3.61 7.28 4.54
C ALA A 84 -2.50 8.18 4.00
N ARG A 85 -2.09 9.17 4.82
CA ARG A 85 -0.85 9.91 4.57
C ARG A 85 0.32 9.14 5.16
N CYS A 86 1.38 9.01 4.38
CA CYS A 86 2.61 8.34 4.77
C CYS A 86 3.80 9.29 4.58
N TYR A 87 4.86 9.05 5.36
CA TYR A 87 5.96 10.00 5.51
C TYR A 87 7.31 9.29 5.38
N ARG A 88 8.13 9.72 4.43
CA ARG A 88 9.48 9.19 4.21
C ARG A 88 10.48 10.32 3.98
N TYR A 89 11.60 10.28 4.67
CA TYR A 89 12.71 11.20 4.53
C TYR A 89 13.51 10.85 3.27
N GLU A 90 12.93 11.10 2.12
CA GLU A 90 13.56 10.93 0.81
C GLU A 90 13.85 12.28 0.16
N ARG A 91 14.73 12.28 -0.86
CA ARG A 91 14.94 13.45 -1.72
C ARG A 91 13.69 13.66 -2.59
N PRO A 92 13.02 14.83 -2.53
CA PRO A 92 11.85 15.08 -3.35
C PRO A 92 12.15 15.01 -4.85
N GLN A 93 11.25 14.38 -5.60
CA GLN A 93 11.25 14.25 -7.07
C GLN A 93 9.79 14.23 -7.56
N ALA A 94 9.55 14.27 -8.88
CA ALA A 94 8.19 14.12 -9.40
C ALA A 94 7.55 12.82 -8.88
N GLY A 95 6.37 12.89 -8.25
CA GLY A 95 5.72 11.70 -7.67
C GLY A 95 6.46 11.04 -6.50
N ARG A 96 7.47 11.71 -5.91
CA ARG A 96 8.13 11.34 -4.65
C ARG A 96 8.20 12.55 -3.73
N TYR A 97 7.39 12.51 -2.67
CA TYR A 97 7.29 13.57 -1.68
C TYR A 97 7.64 13.03 -0.30
N ARG A 98 7.96 13.93 0.62
CA ARG A 98 8.24 13.56 2.01
C ARG A 98 6.98 13.17 2.78
N GLU A 99 5.85 13.70 2.36
CA GLU A 99 4.51 13.33 2.76
C GLU A 99 3.76 13.00 1.47
N PHE A 100 3.20 11.79 1.38
CA PHE A 100 2.49 11.28 0.21
C PHE A 100 1.26 10.51 0.65
N SER A 101 0.34 10.26 -0.28
CA SER A 101 -0.94 9.63 0.02
C SER A 101 -0.98 8.23 -0.57
N GLN A 102 -1.33 7.25 0.27
CA GLN A 102 -1.55 5.88 -0.15
C GLN A 102 -3.04 5.55 -0.10
N LEU A 103 -3.55 5.06 -1.22
CA LEU A 103 -4.77 4.26 -1.25
C LEU A 103 -4.34 2.80 -1.18
N GLY A 104 -4.67 2.10 -0.11
CA GLY A 104 -4.23 0.73 0.09
C GLY A 104 -5.37 -0.22 0.42
N PHE A 105 -5.06 -1.50 0.28
CA PHE A 105 -5.96 -2.62 0.52
C PHE A 105 -5.18 -3.73 1.21
N GLU A 106 -5.79 -4.33 2.22
CA GLU A 106 -5.23 -5.47 2.95
C GLU A 106 -6.28 -6.57 3.04
N TYR A 107 -5.89 -7.78 2.66
CA TYR A 107 -6.68 -8.99 2.86
C TYR A 107 -6.01 -9.85 3.92
N LEU A 108 -6.54 -9.76 5.14
CA LEU A 108 -6.10 -10.51 6.30
C LEU A 108 -6.75 -11.90 6.27
N CYS A 109 -5.94 -12.96 6.18
CA CYS A 109 -6.41 -14.35 6.24
C CYS A 109 -5.22 -15.30 6.47
N PRO A 110 -5.46 -16.58 6.82
CA PRO A 110 -4.38 -17.54 7.05
C PRO A 110 -3.71 -18.08 5.77
N ASP A 111 -4.19 -17.69 4.58
CA ASP A 111 -3.65 -18.08 3.27
C ASP A 111 -3.13 -16.85 2.50
N PRO A 112 -1.86 -16.46 2.70
CA PRO A 112 -1.25 -15.32 2.04
C PRO A 112 -1.21 -15.42 0.51
N GLN A 113 -1.13 -16.63 -0.05
CA GLN A 113 -1.08 -16.84 -1.49
C GLN A 113 -2.43 -16.52 -2.13
N ARG A 114 -3.52 -17.04 -1.56
CA ARG A 114 -4.88 -16.70 -1.97
C ARG A 114 -5.15 -15.20 -1.80
N ALA A 115 -4.71 -14.62 -0.68
CA ALA A 115 -4.85 -13.19 -0.45
C ALA A 115 -4.12 -12.37 -1.52
N ASN A 116 -2.92 -12.79 -1.94
CA ASN A 116 -2.11 -12.09 -2.92
C ASN A 116 -2.73 -12.13 -4.32
N VAL A 117 -3.25 -13.28 -4.75
CA VAL A 117 -4.00 -13.41 -6.02
C VAL A 117 -5.19 -12.46 -6.00
N ARG A 118 -6.01 -12.50 -4.94
CA ARG A 118 -7.18 -11.63 -4.81
C ARG A 118 -6.81 -10.15 -4.79
N SER A 119 -5.70 -9.80 -4.13
CA SER A 119 -5.18 -8.43 -4.09
C SER A 119 -4.80 -7.93 -5.49
N GLN A 120 -4.16 -8.77 -6.31
CA GLN A 120 -3.82 -8.43 -7.70
C GLN A 120 -5.06 -8.24 -8.57
N GLU A 121 -6.07 -9.11 -8.44
CA GLU A 121 -7.35 -8.98 -9.15
C GLU A 121 -8.05 -7.65 -8.83
N ILE A 122 -8.13 -7.30 -7.54
CA ILE A 122 -8.82 -6.08 -7.09
C ILE A 122 -8.12 -4.84 -7.61
N VAL A 123 -6.78 -4.76 -7.50
CA VAL A 123 -6.06 -3.58 -7.99
C VAL A 123 -6.06 -3.48 -9.50
N ALA A 124 -5.99 -4.60 -10.23
CA ALA A 124 -6.15 -4.62 -11.68
C ALA A 124 -7.53 -4.05 -12.07
N GLY A 125 -8.62 -4.57 -11.48
CA GLY A 125 -9.97 -4.07 -11.74
C GLY A 125 -10.15 -2.59 -11.39
N PHE A 126 -9.50 -2.12 -10.32
CA PHE A 126 -9.50 -0.70 -9.96
C PHE A 126 -8.79 0.17 -11.02
N LEU A 127 -7.59 -0.21 -11.48
CA LEU A 127 -6.86 0.52 -12.52
C LEU A 127 -7.59 0.47 -13.87
N ASP A 128 -8.13 -0.69 -14.24
CA ASP A 128 -8.92 -0.90 -15.47
C ASP A 128 -10.17 0.00 -15.49
N SER A 129 -10.76 0.28 -14.33
CA SER A 129 -11.94 1.16 -14.20
C SER A 129 -11.69 2.60 -14.66
N PHE A 130 -10.43 3.05 -14.66
CA PHE A 130 -10.01 4.34 -15.20
C PHE A 130 -9.64 4.29 -16.69
N GLY A 131 -9.54 3.09 -17.29
CA GLY A 131 -8.94 2.89 -18.60
C GLY A 131 -7.43 3.14 -18.61
N LEU A 132 -6.77 2.98 -17.46
CA LEU A 132 -5.33 3.19 -17.33
C LEU A 132 -4.55 2.07 -18.02
N ARG A 133 -3.53 2.43 -18.81
CA ARG A 133 -2.57 1.45 -19.34
C ARG A 133 -1.43 1.26 -18.34
N TYR A 134 -1.13 0.02 -17.98
CA TYR A 134 -0.06 -0.31 -17.06
C TYR A 134 0.55 -1.68 -17.40
N GLU A 135 1.78 -1.88 -16.95
CA GLU A 135 2.47 -3.17 -16.98
C GLU A 135 2.46 -3.80 -15.58
N ILE A 136 2.35 -5.13 -15.52
CA ILE A 136 2.43 -5.89 -14.27
C ILE A 136 3.73 -6.69 -14.21
N ASP A 137 4.42 -6.56 -13.08
CA ASP A 137 5.53 -7.44 -12.69
C ASP A 137 5.09 -8.22 -11.45
N SER A 138 4.62 -9.46 -11.65
CA SER A 138 4.16 -10.35 -10.58
C SER A 138 5.30 -11.03 -9.80
N SER A 139 6.55 -10.71 -10.15
CA SER A 139 7.77 -11.28 -9.58
C SER A 139 8.68 -10.24 -8.91
N ALA A 140 8.16 -9.02 -8.69
CA ALA A 140 8.95 -7.91 -8.21
C ALA A 140 9.56 -8.20 -6.83
N ARG A 141 10.85 -7.86 -6.67
CA ARG A 141 11.50 -7.81 -5.36
C ARG A 141 10.99 -6.60 -4.60
N ARG A 142 10.64 -6.78 -3.33
CA ARG A 142 10.12 -5.71 -2.49
C ARG A 142 11.16 -5.28 -1.46
N GLY A 143 11.22 -3.97 -1.19
CA GLY A 143 12.18 -3.40 -0.25
C GLY A 143 11.86 -3.62 1.24
N LEU A 144 10.68 -4.17 1.57
CA LEU A 144 10.24 -4.40 2.95
C LEU A 144 10.40 -5.88 3.31
N SER A 145 11.08 -6.18 4.41
CA SER A 145 11.47 -7.55 4.76
C SER A 145 10.30 -8.46 5.17
N TYR A 146 9.12 -7.90 5.48
CA TYR A 146 7.95 -8.70 5.89
C TYR A 146 7.36 -9.50 4.73
N TYR A 147 7.67 -9.16 3.47
CA TYR A 147 7.16 -9.89 2.31
C TYR A 147 7.76 -11.30 2.27
N LEU A 148 6.90 -12.30 2.03
CA LEU A 148 7.32 -13.69 1.97
C LEU A 148 8.37 -13.88 0.87
N ASN A 149 9.53 -14.43 1.24
CA ASN A 149 10.68 -14.65 0.35
C ASN A 149 11.23 -13.37 -0.33
N GLY A 150 10.86 -12.18 0.17
CA GLY A 150 11.20 -10.89 -0.46
C GLY A 150 10.53 -10.66 -1.81
N MET A 151 9.44 -11.38 -2.09
CA MET A 151 8.70 -11.34 -3.36
C MET A 151 7.38 -10.59 -3.20
N GLY A 152 6.93 -9.93 -4.26
CA GLY A 152 5.65 -9.27 -4.34
C GLY A 152 5.29 -8.97 -5.78
N PHE A 153 4.52 -7.91 -5.99
CA PHE A 153 4.17 -7.44 -7.32
C PHE A 153 4.22 -5.92 -7.42
N GLU A 154 4.37 -5.44 -8.66
CA GLU A 154 4.34 -4.04 -9.02
C GLU A 154 3.46 -3.83 -10.24
N MET A 155 2.80 -2.67 -10.29
CA MET A 155 2.18 -2.17 -11.51
C MET A 155 2.80 -0.83 -11.87
N ARG A 156 3.14 -0.69 -13.15
CA ARG A 156 3.96 0.42 -13.65
C ARG A 156 3.29 1.13 -14.83
N CYS A 157 3.31 2.46 -14.81
CA CYS A 157 2.97 3.28 -15.97
C CYS A 157 4.28 3.87 -16.53
N THR A 158 4.73 3.33 -17.66
CA THR A 158 6.05 3.63 -18.23
C THR A 158 6.20 5.09 -18.66
N GLU A 159 5.09 5.79 -18.92
CA GLU A 159 5.07 7.22 -19.23
C GLU A 159 5.66 8.10 -18.10
N LEU A 160 5.74 7.60 -16.87
CA LEU A 160 6.34 8.33 -15.74
C LEU A 160 7.87 8.12 -15.57
N GLY A 161 8.50 7.37 -16.47
CA GLY A 161 9.95 7.12 -16.44
C GLY A 161 10.43 6.52 -15.11
N ALA A 162 11.37 7.19 -14.44
CA ALA A 162 11.97 6.70 -13.19
C ALA A 162 10.97 6.49 -12.03
N GLN A 163 9.75 7.04 -12.13
CA GLN A 163 8.71 6.99 -11.09
C GLN A 163 7.48 6.19 -11.54
N GLN A 164 7.68 5.31 -12.53
CA GLN A 164 6.65 4.46 -13.14
C GLN A 164 5.86 3.58 -12.18
N GLN A 165 6.44 3.15 -11.06
CA GLN A 165 5.73 2.27 -10.13
C GLN A 165 4.59 3.02 -9.42
N ILE A 166 3.34 2.69 -9.78
CA ILE A 166 2.13 3.28 -9.21
C ILE A 166 1.52 2.40 -8.11
N VAL A 167 1.73 1.08 -8.19
CA VAL A 167 1.28 0.10 -7.20
C VAL A 167 2.45 -0.73 -6.74
N GLY A 168 2.47 -1.07 -5.46
CA GLY A 168 3.33 -2.12 -4.94
C GLY A 168 2.61 -2.94 -3.86
N GLY A 169 2.72 -4.26 -3.95
CA GLY A 169 2.05 -5.17 -3.04
C GLY A 169 2.76 -6.51 -2.92
N GLY A 170 2.14 -7.43 -2.18
CA GLY A 170 2.66 -8.78 -1.98
C GLY A 170 2.08 -9.48 -0.76
N ALA A 171 2.43 -10.76 -0.64
CA ALA A 171 2.06 -11.61 0.49
C ALA A 171 2.96 -11.38 1.71
N TYR A 172 2.37 -11.37 2.89
CA TYR A 172 3.04 -11.38 4.20
C TYR A 172 2.40 -12.46 5.09
N ARG A 173 2.93 -12.69 6.29
CA ARG A 173 2.50 -13.82 7.14
C ARG A 173 1.01 -13.80 7.45
N GLU A 174 0.46 -12.62 7.71
CA GLU A 174 -0.92 -12.40 8.13
C GLU A 174 -1.91 -12.21 6.96
N GLY A 175 -1.47 -12.29 5.70
CA GLY A 175 -2.32 -12.04 4.53
C GLY A 175 -1.56 -11.49 3.33
N ALA A 176 -2.19 -10.62 2.56
CA ALA A 176 -1.54 -9.88 1.48
C ALA A 176 -2.25 -8.56 1.23
N GLY A 177 -1.56 -7.64 0.56
CA GLY A 177 -2.15 -6.35 0.22
C GLY A 177 -1.28 -5.55 -0.72
N PHE A 178 -1.70 -4.31 -0.96
CA PHE A 178 -0.98 -3.35 -1.79
C PHE A 178 -1.23 -1.92 -1.34
N GLY A 179 -0.31 -1.04 -1.72
CA GLY A 179 -0.50 0.41 -1.70
C GLY A 179 -0.37 1.00 -3.10
N ILE A 180 -1.31 1.88 -3.44
CA ILE A 180 -1.27 2.75 -4.62
C ILE A 180 -0.78 4.12 -4.18
N GLY A 181 0.26 4.64 -4.82
CA GLY A 181 0.69 6.03 -4.60
C GLY A 181 -0.26 6.98 -5.33
N ALA A 182 -1.13 7.69 -4.60
CA ALA A 182 -2.19 8.50 -5.21
C ALA A 182 -1.65 9.61 -6.11
N GLU A 183 -0.53 10.24 -5.71
CA GLU A 183 0.10 11.27 -6.54
C GLU A 183 0.66 10.70 -7.85
N ARG A 184 1.21 9.48 -7.82
CA ARG A 184 1.70 8.82 -9.04
C ARG A 184 0.56 8.34 -9.92
N LEU A 185 -0.52 7.85 -9.33
CA LEU A 185 -1.73 7.51 -10.07
C LEU A 185 -2.28 8.73 -10.81
N LEU A 186 -2.39 9.88 -10.13
CA LEU A 186 -2.82 11.13 -10.77
C LEU A 186 -1.89 11.54 -11.91
N LEU A 187 -0.56 11.49 -11.69
CA LEU A 187 0.41 11.79 -12.74
C LEU A 187 0.28 10.83 -13.94
N ALA A 188 0.04 9.54 -13.71
CA ALA A 188 -0.19 8.57 -14.77
C ALA A 188 -1.46 8.88 -15.56
N MET A 189 -2.55 9.22 -14.87
CA MET A 189 -3.81 9.60 -15.52
C MET A 189 -3.65 10.85 -16.40
N VAL A 190 -2.93 11.87 -15.92
CA VAL A 190 -2.60 13.07 -16.71
C VAL A 190 -1.72 12.71 -17.91
N ALA A 191 -0.67 11.91 -17.71
CA ALA A 191 0.25 11.51 -18.78
C ALA A 191 -0.45 10.71 -19.90
N GLN A 192 -1.53 9.99 -19.55
CA GLN A 192 -2.31 9.20 -20.50
C GLN A 192 -3.57 9.91 -21.02
N GLY A 193 -3.80 11.17 -20.63
CA GLY A 193 -4.93 11.98 -21.08
C GLY A 193 -6.30 11.53 -20.56
N ILE A 194 -6.32 10.87 -19.39
CA ILE A 194 -7.56 10.43 -18.71
C ILE A 194 -8.22 11.59 -17.96
N VAL A 195 -7.41 12.49 -17.39
CA VAL A 195 -7.83 13.73 -16.71
C VAL A 195 -7.01 14.92 -17.18
#